data_AF-A0A9D6TFZ5-F1
#
_entry.id   AF-A0A9D6TFZ5-F1
#
_cell.length_a   1.000
_cell.length_b   1.000
_cell.length_c   1.000
_cell.angle_alpha   90.00
_cell.angle_beta   90.00
_cell.angle_gamma   90.00
#
_symmetry.space_group_name_H-M   'P 1'
#
loop_
_entity.id
_entity.type
_entity.pdbx_description
1 polymer ?
#
loop_
_entity_poly.entity_id
_entity_poly.type
_entity_poly.pdbx_seq_one_letter_code
_entity_poly.pdbx_strand_id
1 'polypeptide(L)'
;FTHSRLDAPDANLGTEVDAPQTLLGTRLAQPIESFVFPYGRYSERSLQQAKRRYRYVFRIGGALNRGWDRRVLYRIDADRMETPWSLFSPARLAQYKARYFWNRLRCR
;
A
#
# COMPACT_ATOMS: atom_id res chain seq x y z
N PHE A 1 -16.36 -5.43 6.59
CA PHE A 1 -15.26 -4.58 6.09
C PHE A 1 -15.86 -3.29 5.59
N THR A 2 -15.31 -2.16 6.00
CA THR A 2 -15.91 -0.83 5.80
C THR A 2 -15.07 0.07 4.91
N HIS A 3 -13.86 -0.37 4.52
CA HIS A 3 -12.91 0.45 3.76
C HIS A 3 -12.63 1.80 4.45
N SER A 4 -12.52 1.76 5.78
CA SER A 4 -12.37 2.93 6.63
C SER A 4 -10.92 3.38 6.75
N ARG A 5 -10.73 4.58 7.31
CA ARG A 5 -9.42 5.17 7.56
C ARG A 5 -8.70 4.43 8.69
N LEU A 6 -7.60 3.76 8.36
CA LEU A 6 -6.80 2.99 9.33
C LEU A 6 -5.75 3.84 10.07
N ASP A 7 -5.68 5.13 9.75
CA ASP A 7 -4.94 6.12 10.52
C ASP A 7 -5.77 6.75 11.66
N ALA A 8 -7.07 6.45 11.75
CA ALA A 8 -7.93 6.95 12.81
C ALA A 8 -7.67 6.23 14.16
N PRO A 9 -7.79 6.91 15.31
CA PRO A 9 -7.50 6.32 16.63
C PRO A 9 -8.42 5.15 17.00
N ASP A 10 -9.66 5.18 16.54
CA ASP A 10 -10.74 4.23 16.78
C ASP A 10 -10.83 3.12 15.72
N ALA A 11 -9.90 3.10 14.76
CA ALA A 11 -9.89 2.09 13.70
C ALA A 11 -9.78 0.66 14.28
N ASN A 12 -10.80 -0.16 14.01
CA ASN A 12 -10.80 -1.56 14.42
C ASN A 12 -9.95 -2.41 13.47
N LEU A 13 -8.66 -2.51 13.77
CA LEU A 13 -7.69 -3.26 12.95
C LEU A 13 -7.98 -4.76 12.91
N GLY A 14 -8.59 -5.33 13.95
CA GLY A 14 -8.99 -6.75 13.93
C GLY A 14 -10.00 -7.02 12.83
N THR A 15 -11.03 -6.17 12.72
CA THR A 15 -12.05 -6.29 11.69
C THR A 15 -11.55 -5.88 10.31
N GLU A 16 -10.74 -4.84 10.18
CA GLU A 16 -10.37 -4.28 8.86
C GLU A 16 -9.06 -4.84 8.27
N VAL A 17 -8.16 -5.39 9.10
CA VAL A 17 -6.87 -5.95 8.64
C VAL A 17 -6.83 -7.46 8.79
N ASP A 18 -7.31 -8.00 9.91
CA ASP A 18 -7.08 -9.40 10.25
C ASP A 18 -8.17 -10.33 9.69
N ALA A 19 -9.43 -10.01 10.00
CA ALA A 19 -10.59 -10.78 9.55
C ALA A 19 -10.68 -10.97 8.02
N PRO A 20 -10.36 -9.98 7.15
CA PRO A 20 -10.40 -10.19 5.71
C PRO A 20 -9.36 -11.21 5.24
N GLN A 21 -8.18 -11.26 5.87
CA GLN A 21 -7.15 -12.23 5.52
C GLN A 21 -7.65 -13.65 5.71
N THR A 22 -8.19 -13.93 6.90
CA THR A 22 -8.70 -15.26 7.25
C THR A 22 -9.89 -15.62 6.37
N LEU A 23 -10.86 -14.71 6.23
CA LEU A 23 -12.05 -14.96 5.42
C LEU A 23 -11.70 -15.27 3.97
N LEU A 24 -10.91 -14.42 3.32
CA LEU A 24 -10.52 -14.60 1.92
C LEU A 24 -9.65 -15.85 1.76
N GLY A 25 -8.73 -16.10 2.70
CA GLY A 25 -7.86 -17.27 2.65
C GLY A 25 -8.63 -18.58 2.74
N THR A 26 -9.62 -18.65 3.64
CA THR A 26 -10.51 -19.82 3.74
C THR A 26 -11.38 -19.98 2.49
N ARG A 27 -11.97 -18.88 1.98
CA ARG A 27 -12.90 -18.96 0.83
C ARG A 27 -12.21 -19.26 -0.50
N LEU A 28 -10.98 -18.80 -0.67
CA LEU A 28 -10.21 -18.98 -1.90
C LEU A 28 -9.23 -20.16 -1.83
N ALA A 29 -9.18 -20.86 -0.67
CA ALA A 29 -8.26 -21.95 -0.39
C ALA A 29 -6.79 -21.62 -0.71
N GLN A 30 -6.38 -20.37 -0.48
CA GLN A 30 -5.03 -19.89 -0.78
C GLN A 30 -4.60 -18.79 0.20
N PRO A 31 -3.29 -18.63 0.48
CA PRO A 31 -2.82 -17.59 1.37
C PRO A 31 -3.02 -16.20 0.77
N ILE A 32 -3.50 -15.26 1.59
CA ILE A 32 -3.60 -13.85 1.21
C ILE A 32 -2.35 -13.12 1.69
N GLU A 33 -1.46 -12.85 0.75
CA GLU A 33 -0.14 -12.27 1.02
C GLU A 33 -0.09 -10.75 0.95
N SER A 34 -1.08 -10.11 0.31
CA SER A 34 -1.05 -8.68 -0.02
C SER A 34 -2.15 -7.90 0.68
N PHE A 35 -1.81 -6.72 1.19
CA PHE A 35 -2.76 -5.77 1.78
C PHE A 35 -2.59 -4.38 1.20
N VAL A 36 -3.69 -3.68 0.95
CA VAL A 36 -3.70 -2.32 0.40
C VAL A 36 -4.35 -1.39 1.40
N PHE A 37 -3.64 -0.35 1.84
CA PHE A 37 -4.21 0.64 2.75
C PHE A 37 -5.32 1.45 2.07
N PRO A 38 -6.53 1.51 2.67
CA PRO A 38 -7.61 2.40 2.22
C PRO A 38 -7.12 3.84 2.13
N TYR A 39 -7.41 4.50 1.00
CA TYR A 39 -6.98 5.87 0.72
C TYR A 39 -5.46 6.12 0.81
N GLY A 40 -4.65 5.06 0.86
CA GLY A 40 -3.20 5.14 1.09
C GLY A 40 -2.79 5.71 2.45
N ARG A 41 -3.69 5.72 3.45
CA ARG A 41 -3.44 6.26 4.79
C ARG A 41 -3.27 5.15 5.83
N TYR A 42 -2.32 5.33 6.74
CA TYR A 42 -2.05 4.43 7.85
C TYR A 42 -1.37 5.17 9.00
N SER A 43 -1.60 4.67 10.21
CA SER A 43 -0.78 4.92 11.39
C SER A 43 0.34 3.88 11.50
N GLU A 44 1.37 4.16 12.29
CA GLU A 44 2.42 3.16 12.60
C GLU A 44 1.81 1.86 13.17
N ARG A 45 0.80 1.99 14.04
CA ARG A 45 0.06 0.85 14.60
C ARG A 45 -0.57 -0.01 13.51
N SER A 46 -1.32 0.60 12.59
CA SER A 46 -1.95 -0.13 11.47
C SER A 46 -0.92 -0.73 10.51
N LEU A 47 0.22 -0.06 10.30
CA LEU A 47 1.30 -0.57 9.47
C LEU A 47 1.93 -1.82 10.07
N GLN A 48 2.25 -1.79 11.35
CA GLN A 48 2.82 -2.94 12.05
C GLN A 48 1.86 -4.12 12.07
N GLN A 49 0.57 -3.89 12.29
CA GLN A 49 -0.44 -4.95 12.22
C GLN A 49 -0.49 -5.60 10.83
N ALA A 50 -0.54 -4.78 9.78
CA ALA A 50 -0.58 -5.28 8.42
C ALA A 50 0.70 -6.06 8.05
N LYS A 51 1.89 -5.57 8.43
CA LYS A 51 3.17 -6.28 8.18
C LYS A 51 3.32 -7.61 8.91
N ARG A 52 2.63 -7.79 10.04
CA ARG A 52 2.60 -9.06 10.78
C ARG A 52 1.77 -10.12 10.05
N ARG A 53 0.67 -9.69 9.41
CA ARG A 53 -0.29 -10.57 8.72
C ARG A 53 0.10 -10.82 7.27
N TYR A 54 0.49 -9.78 6.55
CA TYR A 54 0.69 -9.79 5.11
C TYR A 54 2.17 -9.67 4.76
N ARG A 55 2.57 -10.38 3.70
CA ARG A 55 3.92 -10.33 3.15
C ARG A 55 4.20 -9.00 2.45
N TYR A 56 3.20 -8.46 1.75
CA TYR A 56 3.27 -7.24 0.98
C TYR A 56 2.21 -6.24 1.44
N VAL A 57 2.62 -5.01 1.71
CA VAL A 57 1.74 -3.91 2.11
C VAL A 57 1.89 -2.74 1.16
N PHE A 58 0.78 -2.28 0.59
CA PHE A 58 0.76 -1.27 -0.47
C PHE A 58 0.07 0.01 -0.03
N ARG A 59 0.53 1.13 -0.58
CA ARG A 59 -0.15 2.44 -0.50
C ARG A 59 -0.20 3.12 -1.86
N ILE A 60 -1.10 4.10 -1.98
CA ILE A 60 -1.02 5.10 -3.04
C ILE A 60 0.09 6.09 -2.67
N GLY A 61 0.94 6.43 -3.63
CA GLY A 61 2.03 7.36 -3.39
C GLY A 61 2.84 7.77 -4.62
N GLY A 62 2.72 7.06 -5.74
CA GLY A 62 3.37 7.44 -7.00
C GLY A 62 4.88 7.57 -6.86
N ALA A 63 5.52 6.60 -6.20
CA ALA A 63 6.95 6.55 -6.01
C ALA A 63 7.50 5.22 -6.52
N LEU A 64 8.80 5.19 -6.83
CA LEU A 64 9.47 3.96 -7.22
C LEU A 64 9.62 3.02 -6.01
N ASN A 65 9.66 1.71 -6.28
CA ASN A 65 10.09 0.71 -5.33
C ASN A 65 11.52 0.28 -5.65
N ARG A 66 12.37 0.09 -4.64
CA ARG A 66 13.73 -0.45 -4.83
C ARG A 66 13.81 -1.98 -4.80
N GLY A 67 12.68 -2.64 -4.55
CA GLY A 67 12.56 -4.09 -4.44
C GLY A 67 11.22 -4.45 -3.82
N TRP A 68 11.09 -5.72 -3.45
CA TRP A 68 9.90 -6.32 -2.84
C TRP A 68 10.08 -6.56 -1.34
N ASP A 69 10.95 -5.80 -0.66
CA ASP A 69 11.20 -5.96 0.77
C ASP A 69 9.96 -5.57 1.61
N ARG A 70 9.95 -5.93 2.91
CA ARG A 70 8.84 -5.66 3.88
C ARG A 70 8.61 -4.16 4.18
N ARG A 71 8.99 -3.27 3.27
CA ARG A 71 8.63 -1.86 3.29
C ARG A 71 7.22 -1.68 2.75
N VAL A 72 6.68 -0.49 2.93
CA VAL A 72 5.44 -0.12 2.25
C VAL A 72 5.77 0.05 0.77
N LEU A 73 5.09 -0.71 -0.08
CA LEU A 73 5.21 -0.67 -1.51
C LEU A 73 4.32 0.44 -2.08
N TYR A 74 4.89 1.22 -2.99
CA TYR A 74 4.21 2.32 -3.65
C TYR A 74 3.53 1.84 -4.92
N ARG A 75 2.29 2.27 -5.11
CA ARG A 75 1.56 2.12 -6.37
C ARG A 75 1.61 3.42 -7.17
N ILE A 76 1.71 3.28 -8.47
CA ILE A 76 1.65 4.38 -9.44
C ILE A 76 0.21 4.47 -9.93
N ASP A 77 -0.32 5.69 -9.95
CA ASP A 77 -1.64 5.97 -10.49
C ASP A 77 -1.55 5.94 -12.02
N ALA A 78 -2.43 5.14 -12.61
CA ALA A 78 -2.53 4.91 -14.05
C ALA A 78 -3.84 5.49 -14.61
N ASP A 79 -4.58 6.27 -13.83
CA ASP A 79 -5.79 6.91 -14.30
C ASP A 79 -5.46 7.98 -15.35
N ARG A 80 -6.33 8.09 -16.36
CA ARG A 80 -6.29 9.13 -17.42
C ARG A 80 -4.98 9.18 -18.21
N MET A 81 -4.29 8.06 -18.35
CA MET A 81 -3.14 7.98 -19.25
C MET A 81 -3.59 7.97 -20.70
N GLU A 82 -2.92 8.77 -21.53
CA GLU A 82 -3.11 8.73 -22.98
C GLU A 82 -2.57 7.42 -23.57
N THR A 83 -1.41 6.98 -23.08
CA THR A 83 -0.79 5.70 -23.46
C THR A 83 -0.11 5.05 -22.26
N PRO A 84 0.01 3.71 -22.19
CA PRO A 84 0.74 3.02 -21.12
C PRO A 84 2.19 3.50 -20.97
N TRP A 85 2.82 3.89 -22.08
CA TRP A 85 4.20 4.36 -22.13
C TRP A 85 4.42 5.69 -21.42
N SER A 86 3.37 6.50 -21.27
CA SER A 86 3.46 7.80 -20.59
C SER A 86 3.96 7.70 -19.15
N LEU A 87 3.66 6.59 -18.44
CA LEU A 87 4.18 6.31 -17.09
C LEU A 87 5.69 6.14 -17.03
N PHE A 88 6.28 5.67 -18.13
CA PHE A 88 7.70 5.35 -18.22
C PHE A 88 8.50 6.47 -18.90
N SER A 89 7.86 7.60 -19.19
CA SER A 89 8.57 8.78 -19.69
C SER A 89 9.66 9.24 -18.70
N PRO A 90 10.80 9.78 -19.19
CA PRO A 90 11.88 10.24 -18.31
C PRO A 90 11.42 11.21 -17.22
N ALA A 91 10.48 12.11 -17.56
CA ALA A 91 9.90 13.05 -16.61
C ALA A 91 9.13 12.36 -15.48
N ARG A 92 8.27 11.37 -15.79
CA ARG A 92 7.52 10.60 -14.78
C ARG A 92 8.44 9.76 -13.91
N LEU A 93 9.44 9.09 -14.51
CA LEU A 93 10.42 8.31 -13.75
C LEU A 93 11.22 9.20 -12.78
N ALA A 94 11.64 10.40 -13.20
CA ALA A 94 12.28 11.37 -12.34
C ALA A 94 11.35 11.83 -11.19
N GLN A 95 10.08 12.08 -11.48
CA GLN A 95 9.05 12.41 -10.49
C GLN A 95 8.91 11.29 -9.44
N TYR A 96 8.77 10.04 -9.86
CA TYR A 96 8.63 8.90 -8.95
C TYR A 96 9.88 8.68 -8.09
N LYS A 97 11.06 8.90 -8.66
CA LYS A 97 12.33 8.85 -7.94
C LYS A 97 12.41 9.94 -6.88
N ALA A 98 12.09 11.20 -7.23
CA ALA A 98 12.04 12.30 -6.28
C ALA A 98 11.05 12.01 -5.14
N ARG A 99 9.87 11.48 -5.48
CA ARG A 99 8.84 11.14 -4.49
C ARG A 99 9.25 10.02 -3.54
N TYR A 100 9.99 9.02 -4.03
CA TYR A 100 10.59 7.97 -3.20
C TYR A 100 11.51 8.57 -2.13
N PHE A 101 12.42 9.48 -2.50
CA PHE A 101 13.32 10.13 -1.56
C PHE A 101 12.57 11.02 -0.56
N TRP A 102 11.57 11.77 -1.04
CA TRP A 102 10.76 12.64 -0.19
C TRP A 102 9.97 11.87 0.88
N ASN A 103 9.37 10.74 0.52
CA ASN A 103 8.63 9.93 1.49
C ASN A 103 9.54 9.37 2.60
N ARG A 104 10.78 9.00 2.24
CA ARG A 104 11.79 8.57 3.23
C ARG A 104 12.17 9.67 4.22
N LEU A 105 12.30 10.92 3.75
CA LEU A 105 12.61 12.06 4.61
C LEU A 105 11.48 12.37 5.59
N ARG A 106 10.22 12.08 5.21
CA ARG A 106 9.04 12.30 6.05
C ARG A 106 8.74 11.15 7.02
N CYS A 107 9.63 10.15 7.14
CA CYS A 107 9.39 8.93 7.93
C CYS A 107 8.00 8.32 7.66
N ARG A 108 7.56 8.34 6.39
CA ARG A 108 6.30 7.77 5.93
C ARG A 108 6.52 6.63 4.96
#